data_AF-A0A2S4VWJ0-F1
#
_entry.id   AF-A0A2S4VWJ0-F1
#
_cell.length_a   1.000
_cell.length_b   1.000
_cell.length_c   1.000
_cell.angle_alpha   90.00
_cell.angle_beta   90.00
_cell.angle_gamma   90.00
#
_symmetry.space_group_name_H-M   'P 1'
#
loop_
_entity.id
_entity.type
_entity.pdbx_description
1 polymer ?
#
loop_
_entity_poly.entity_id
_entity_poly.type
_entity_poly.pdbx_seq_one_letter_code
_entity_poly.pdbx_strand_id
1 'polypeptide(L)'
;MEAVEEDQVGTPCPRSNLRPIRYSPRFWSRSSTSSNLDSENRKWIMFRNRVDKFNQTFWETHSTRFEELEEEAQSQKDVTLNQSSDSSSLIQQQKEQIDSKLVRFYSDWLIDHKLNFMKYNREWWALLPALIKGGWLAQLRNLRWKFACWRYSILSSKLVNHQ
;
A
#
# COMPACT_ATOMS: atom_id res chain seq x y z
N MET A 1 -0.67 -48.20 29.30
CA MET A 1 -1.44 -47.15 29.97
C MET A 1 -2.04 -46.29 28.88
N GLU A 2 -3.31 -46.51 28.60
CA GLU A 2 -4.07 -45.88 27.52
C GLU A 2 -4.26 -44.39 27.86
N ALA A 3 -3.89 -43.49 26.95
CA ALA A 3 -4.04 -42.06 27.16
C ALA A 3 -5.54 -41.73 27.12
N VAL A 4 -6.13 -41.48 28.29
CA VAL A 4 -7.51 -41.01 28.41
C VAL A 4 -7.63 -39.70 27.62
N GLU A 5 -8.43 -39.72 26.57
CA GLU A 5 -8.79 -38.54 25.78
C GLU A 5 -9.44 -37.52 26.73
N GLU A 6 -8.72 -36.45 27.05
CA GLU A 6 -9.24 -35.40 27.92
C GLU A 6 -10.53 -34.83 27.34
N ASP A 7 -11.62 -34.89 28.11
CA ASP A 7 -12.91 -34.30 27.77
C ASP A 7 -12.73 -32.81 27.45
N GLN A 8 -12.92 -32.44 26.17
CA GLN A 8 -12.74 -31.07 25.66
C GLN A 8 -13.88 -30.14 26.08
N VAL A 9 -14.72 -30.57 27.01
CA VAL A 9 -15.90 -29.85 27.46
C VAL A 9 -15.75 -29.57 28.97
N GLY A 10 -15.67 -28.28 29.33
CA GLY A 10 -15.54 -27.85 30.71
C GLY A 10 -16.79 -28.11 31.55
N THR A 11 -16.69 -27.90 32.86
CA THR A 11 -17.85 -28.02 33.77
C THR A 11 -18.97 -27.04 33.38
N PRO A 12 -20.25 -27.42 33.50
CA PRO A 12 -21.38 -26.54 33.18
C PRO A 12 -21.32 -25.22 33.95
N CYS A 13 -21.57 -24.11 33.26
CA CYS A 13 -21.72 -22.83 33.93
C CYS A 13 -23.02 -22.84 34.76
N PRO A 14 -22.99 -22.52 36.06
CA PRO A 14 -24.17 -22.58 36.93
C PRO A 14 -25.27 -21.57 36.56
N ARG A 15 -24.96 -20.57 35.73
CA ARG A 15 -25.93 -19.55 35.30
C ARG A 15 -26.61 -19.87 33.95
N SER A 16 -25.93 -20.57 33.05
CA SER A 16 -26.43 -20.80 31.68
C SER A 16 -26.53 -22.27 31.28
N ASN A 17 -26.05 -23.20 32.11
CA ASN A 17 -25.88 -24.63 31.82
C ASN A 17 -25.05 -24.96 30.57
N LEU A 18 -24.50 -23.95 29.88
CA LEU A 18 -23.57 -24.14 28.77
C LEU A 18 -22.21 -24.57 29.31
N ARG A 19 -21.59 -25.54 28.63
CA ARG A 19 -20.25 -25.99 28.94
C ARG A 19 -19.24 -25.30 28.03
N PRO A 20 -18.20 -24.64 28.56
CA PRO A 20 -17.17 -24.01 27.74
C PRO A 20 -16.36 -25.09 27.03
N ILE A 21 -16.28 -25.01 25.70
CA ILE A 21 -15.42 -25.89 24.90
C ILE A 21 -13.96 -25.49 25.14
N ARG A 22 -13.19 -26.40 25.72
CA ARG A 22 -11.75 -26.29 25.90
C ARG A 22 -11.07 -26.79 24.64
N TYR A 23 -10.74 -25.87 23.75
CA TYR A 23 -9.87 -26.19 22.62
C TYR A 23 -8.50 -26.63 23.13
N SER A 24 -7.98 -27.75 22.60
CA SER A 24 -6.64 -28.25 22.95
C SER A 24 -5.60 -27.12 22.86
N PRO A 25 -4.66 -27.01 23.82
CA PRO A 25 -3.52 -26.11 23.72
C PRO A 25 -2.68 -26.35 22.46
N ARG A 26 -2.85 -27.44 21.71
CA ARG A 26 -2.23 -27.65 20.40
C ARG A 26 -2.76 -26.72 19.31
N PHE A 27 -4.01 -26.26 19.43
CA PHE A 27 -4.62 -25.29 18.52
C PHE A 27 -4.22 -23.84 18.82
N TRP A 28 -3.86 -23.56 20.08
CA TRP A 28 -3.51 -22.21 20.58
C TRP A 28 -2.04 -22.06 20.96
N SER A 29 -1.28 -23.17 21.03
CA SER A 29 0.16 -23.13 21.20
C SER A 29 0.70 -22.42 19.98
N ARG A 30 1.06 -21.18 20.23
CA ARG A 30 1.84 -20.30 19.37
C ARG A 30 3.20 -20.97 19.18
N SER A 31 3.22 -22.02 18.37
CA SER A 31 4.40 -22.73 17.93
C SER A 31 5.37 -21.71 17.35
N SER A 32 6.66 -21.97 17.47
CA SER A 32 7.79 -21.15 16.98
C SER A 32 7.65 -20.63 15.54
N THR A 33 6.75 -21.19 14.74
CA THR A 33 6.28 -20.66 13.46
C THR A 33 5.62 -19.27 13.56
N SER A 34 4.88 -18.97 14.63
CA SER A 34 4.20 -17.67 14.78
C SER A 34 5.17 -16.51 15.06
N SER A 35 6.26 -16.74 15.80
CA SER A 35 7.25 -15.68 16.07
C SER A 35 8.04 -15.33 14.80
N ASN A 36 8.37 -16.33 13.97
CA ASN A 36 9.00 -16.11 12.67
C ASN A 36 8.07 -15.38 11.71
N LEU A 37 6.80 -15.79 11.59
CA LEU A 37 5.80 -15.11 10.77
C LEU A 37 5.60 -13.64 11.20
N ASP A 38 5.59 -13.37 12.52
CA ASP A 38 5.51 -12.00 13.03
C ASP A 38 6.75 -11.18 12.66
N SER A 39 7.94 -11.80 12.66
CA SER A 39 9.18 -11.14 12.27
C SER A 39 9.24 -10.80 10.78
N GLU A 40 8.81 -11.71 9.91
CA GLU A 40 8.75 -11.49 8.46
C GLU A 40 7.69 -10.44 8.11
N ASN A 41 6.53 -10.51 8.75
CA ASN A 41 5.47 -9.52 8.57
C ASN A 41 5.94 -8.12 9.02
N ARG A 42 6.69 -8.04 10.13
CA ARG A 42 7.29 -6.77 10.58
C ARG A 42 8.32 -6.24 9.58
N LYS A 43 9.21 -7.08 9.06
CA LYS A 43 10.19 -6.69 8.01
C LYS A 43 9.47 -6.16 6.77
N TRP A 44 8.39 -6.83 6.38
CA TRP A 44 7.56 -6.44 5.25
C TRP A 44 6.86 -5.08 5.47
N ILE A 45 6.26 -4.84 6.63
CA ILE A 45 5.68 -3.54 6.98
C ILE A 45 6.73 -2.43 6.95
N MET A 46 7.89 -2.66 7.57
CA MET A 46 9.00 -1.70 7.57
C MET A 46 9.50 -1.40 6.15
N PHE A 47 9.57 -2.41 5.29
CA PHE A 47 9.92 -2.23 3.89
C PHE A 47 8.89 -1.36 3.17
N ARG A 48 7.58 -1.66 3.28
CA ARG A 48 6.53 -0.83 2.66
C ARG A 48 6.63 0.62 3.10
N ASN A 49 6.76 0.88 4.40
CA ASN A 49 6.90 2.25 4.92
C ASN A 49 8.11 2.98 4.35
N ARG A 50 9.23 2.28 4.11
CA ARG A 50 10.41 2.88 3.46
C ARG A 50 10.14 3.21 2.00
N VAL A 51 9.46 2.33 1.27
CA VAL A 51 9.11 2.56 -0.15
C VAL A 51 8.10 3.70 -0.28
N ASP A 52 7.09 3.75 0.59
CA ASP A 52 6.11 4.85 0.63
C ASP A 52 6.81 6.18 0.94
N LYS A 53 7.70 6.20 1.94
CA LYS A 53 8.49 7.39 2.26
C LYS A 53 9.35 7.83 1.08
N PHE A 54 10.04 6.90 0.41
CA PHE A 54 10.81 7.19 -0.80
C PHE A 54 9.95 7.87 -1.87
N ASN A 55 8.78 7.28 -2.16
CA ASN A 55 7.85 7.82 -3.14
C ASN A 55 7.36 9.22 -2.76
N GLN A 56 6.93 9.39 -1.51
CA GLN A 56 6.45 10.65 -0.98
C GLN A 56 7.53 11.73 -1.07
N THR A 57 8.74 11.47 -0.58
CA THR A 57 9.84 12.45 -0.62
C THR A 57 10.20 12.89 -2.04
N PHE A 58 10.14 11.98 -3.01
CA PHE A 58 10.42 12.31 -4.40
C PHE A 58 9.38 13.29 -4.95
N TRP A 59 8.09 12.96 -4.83
CA TRP A 59 7.02 13.79 -5.35
C TRP A 59 6.86 15.11 -4.60
N GLU A 60 7.00 15.12 -3.28
CA GLU A 60 6.99 16.37 -2.50
C GLU A 60 8.09 17.33 -2.96
N THR A 61 9.34 16.85 -3.07
CA THR A 61 10.46 17.69 -3.51
C THR A 61 10.24 18.24 -4.91
N HIS A 62 9.71 17.42 -5.82
CA HIS A 62 9.45 17.84 -7.20
C HIS A 62 8.27 18.79 -7.32
N SER A 63 7.19 18.58 -6.55
CA SER A 63 6.03 19.48 -6.53
C SER A 63 6.38 20.83 -5.92
N THR A 64 7.08 20.87 -4.78
CA THR A 64 7.50 22.13 -4.15
C THR A 64 8.39 22.94 -5.08
N ARG A 65 9.41 22.32 -5.69
CA ARG A 65 10.29 23.02 -6.63
C ARG A 65 9.55 23.50 -7.88
N PHE A 66 8.54 22.76 -8.32
CA PHE A 66 7.71 23.16 -9.45
C PHE A 66 6.88 24.39 -9.10
N GLU A 67 6.22 24.40 -7.94
CA GLU A 67 5.41 25.52 -7.44
C GLU A 67 6.26 26.79 -7.26
N GLU A 68 7.46 26.68 -6.70
CA GLU A 68 8.41 27.80 -6.54
C GLU A 68 8.75 28.45 -7.89
N LEU A 69 9.09 27.64 -8.89
CA LEU A 69 9.45 28.13 -10.22
C LEU A 69 8.25 28.70 -10.99
N GLU A 70 7.07 28.12 -10.79
CA GLU A 70 5.83 28.64 -11.36
C GLU A 70 5.49 30.01 -10.76
N GLU A 71 5.60 30.18 -9.44
CA GLU A 71 5.39 31.46 -8.75
C GLU A 71 6.38 32.53 -9.21
N GLU A 72 7.66 32.18 -9.41
CA GLU A 72 8.66 33.09 -9.98
C GLU A 72 8.27 33.55 -11.41
N ALA A 73 7.83 32.61 -12.25
CA ALA A 73 7.40 32.91 -13.62
C ALA A 73 6.12 33.76 -13.66
N GLN A 74 5.18 33.53 -12.74
CA GLN A 74 3.95 34.33 -12.59
C GLN A 74 4.22 35.71 -11.98
N SER A 75 5.14 35.83 -11.02
CA SER A 75 5.54 37.12 -10.45
C SER A 75 6.15 38.05 -11.50
N GLN A 76 6.95 37.51 -12.44
CA GLN A 76 7.43 38.26 -13.59
C GLN A 76 6.30 38.74 -14.52
N LYS A 77 5.22 37.95 -14.64
CA LYS A 77 4.02 38.33 -15.40
C LYS A 77 3.30 39.51 -14.76
N ASP A 78 3.10 39.51 -13.45
CA ASP A 78 2.34 40.58 -12.76
C ASP A 78 3.06 41.93 -12.80
N VAL A 79 4.40 41.93 -12.71
CA VAL A 79 5.22 43.14 -12.91
C VAL A 79 5.06 43.71 -14.33
N THR A 80 4.96 42.83 -15.33
CA THR A 80 4.84 43.24 -16.75
C THR A 80 3.43 43.74 -17.08
N LEU A 81 2.38 43.13 -16.51
CA LEU A 81 0.98 43.47 -16.75
C LEU A 81 0.58 44.83 -16.15
N ASN A 82 1.11 45.17 -14.97
CA ASN A 82 0.80 46.44 -14.30
C ASN A 82 1.31 47.69 -15.04
N GLN A 83 2.11 47.53 -16.10
CA GLN A 83 2.63 48.62 -16.93
C GLN A 83 1.80 48.89 -18.19
N SER A 84 0.87 48.01 -18.57
CA SER A 84 0.11 48.13 -19.83
C SER A 84 -1.40 48.17 -19.59
N SER A 85 -1.90 49.34 -19.21
CA SER A 85 -3.32 49.67 -19.29
C SER A 85 -3.61 50.17 -20.69
N ASP A 86 -4.20 49.35 -21.57
CA ASP A 86 -5.25 49.75 -22.52
C ASP A 86 -5.42 48.75 -23.69
N SER A 87 -6.67 48.52 -24.07
CA SER A 87 -7.19 47.81 -25.27
C SER A 87 -7.41 46.28 -25.15
N SER A 88 -8.66 45.86 -25.31
CA SER A 88 -9.11 44.46 -25.21
C SER A 88 -8.48 43.49 -26.24
N SER A 89 -8.04 43.98 -27.40
CA SER A 89 -7.30 43.19 -28.39
C SER A 89 -5.86 42.87 -27.96
N LEU A 90 -5.27 43.76 -27.16
CA LEU A 90 -3.92 43.65 -26.62
C LEU A 90 -3.89 42.59 -25.49
N ILE A 91 -4.98 42.50 -24.70
CA ILE A 91 -5.17 41.47 -23.68
C ILE A 91 -5.17 40.06 -24.29
N GLN A 92 -5.84 39.86 -25.44
CA GLN A 92 -5.88 38.56 -26.11
C GLN A 92 -4.49 38.13 -26.61
N GLN A 93 -3.74 39.04 -27.24
CA GLN A 93 -2.36 38.78 -27.68
C GLN A 93 -1.41 38.53 -26.52
N GLN A 94 -1.57 39.25 -25.40
CA GLN A 94 -0.81 39.01 -24.18
C GLN A 94 -1.10 37.63 -23.60
N LYS A 95 -2.37 37.20 -23.58
CA LYS A 95 -2.76 35.88 -23.09
C LYS A 95 -2.12 34.75 -23.92
N GLU A 96 -2.15 34.87 -25.25
CA GLU A 96 -1.48 33.90 -26.14
C GLU A 96 0.04 33.87 -25.94
N GLN A 97 0.68 35.03 -25.73
CA GLN A 97 2.10 35.07 -25.39
C GLN A 97 2.38 34.42 -24.04
N ILE A 98 1.54 34.64 -23.03
CA ILE A 98 1.67 34.02 -21.71
C ILE A 98 1.51 32.50 -21.82
N ASP A 99 0.49 32.03 -22.53
CA ASP A 99 0.29 30.60 -22.77
C ASP A 99 1.50 30.00 -23.49
N SER A 100 2.07 30.71 -24.46
CA SER A 100 3.29 30.27 -25.16
C SER A 100 4.52 30.20 -24.22
N LYS A 101 4.65 31.13 -23.27
CA LYS A 101 5.73 31.14 -22.27
C LYS A 101 5.56 29.99 -21.28
N LEU A 102 4.33 29.74 -20.83
CA LEU A 102 4.02 28.66 -19.91
C LEU A 102 4.28 27.30 -20.57
N VAL A 103 3.91 27.13 -21.83
CA VAL A 103 4.22 25.91 -22.62
C VAL A 103 5.73 25.66 -22.70
N ARG A 104 6.53 26.71 -22.94
CA ARG A 104 8.01 26.60 -22.94
C ARG A 104 8.56 26.22 -21.57
N PHE A 105 8.04 26.84 -20.51
CA PHE A 105 8.42 26.49 -19.14
C PHE A 105 8.18 25.00 -18.85
N TYR A 106 7.00 24.48 -19.17
CA TYR A 106 6.68 23.07 -18.99
C TYR A 106 7.60 22.15 -19.81
N SER A 107 7.88 22.48 -21.08
CA SER A 107 8.76 21.66 -21.91
C SER A 107 10.19 21.63 -21.36
N ASP A 108 10.70 22.80 -20.95
CA ASP A 108 12.07 22.92 -20.42
C ASP A 108 12.20 22.20 -19.08
N TRP A 109 11.21 22.36 -18.19
CA TRP A 109 11.18 21.65 -16.91
C TRP A 109 11.18 20.12 -17.08
N LEU A 110 10.40 19.59 -18.04
CA LEU A 110 10.36 18.16 -18.34
C LEU A 110 11.69 17.64 -18.89
N ILE A 111 12.38 18.43 -19.72
CA ILE A 111 13.68 18.08 -20.27
C ILE A 111 14.72 18.03 -19.15
N ASP A 112 14.77 19.06 -18.30
CA ASP A 112 15.74 19.18 -17.21
C ASP A 112 15.59 18.07 -16.17
N HIS A 113 14.35 17.70 -15.84
CA HIS A 113 14.07 16.69 -14.81
C HIS A 113 13.97 15.27 -15.35
N LYS A 114 14.06 15.08 -16.68
CA LYS A 114 13.96 13.76 -17.33
C LYS A 114 14.87 12.71 -16.69
N LEU A 115 16.12 13.06 -16.41
CA LEU A 115 17.08 12.12 -15.82
C LEU A 115 16.69 11.71 -14.38
N ASN A 116 16.14 12.65 -13.61
CA ASN A 116 15.66 12.38 -12.26
C ASN A 116 14.45 11.44 -12.28
N PHE A 117 13.49 11.68 -13.19
CA PHE A 117 12.36 10.77 -13.39
C PHE A 117 12.79 9.39 -13.87
N MET A 118 13.76 9.31 -14.78
CA MET A 118 14.31 8.02 -15.24
C MET A 118 14.96 7.25 -14.08
N LYS A 119 15.73 7.94 -13.23
CA LYS A 119 16.35 7.34 -12.05
C LYS A 119 15.29 6.86 -11.06
N TYR A 120 14.32 7.71 -10.71
CA TYR A 120 13.19 7.35 -9.85
C TYR A 120 12.44 6.14 -10.40
N ASN A 121 12.07 6.14 -11.67
CA ASN A 121 11.36 5.02 -12.30
C ASN A 121 12.17 3.73 -12.21
N ARG A 122 13.48 3.79 -12.46
CA ARG A 122 14.35 2.61 -12.33
C ARG A 122 14.34 2.05 -10.91
N GLU A 123 14.47 2.91 -9.90
CA GLU A 123 14.44 2.50 -8.49
C GLU A 123 13.06 1.97 -8.10
N TRP A 124 11.99 2.61 -8.55
CA TRP A 124 10.61 2.17 -8.34
C TRP A 124 10.35 0.77 -8.94
N TRP A 125 10.77 0.55 -10.19
CA TRP A 125 10.66 -0.74 -10.85
C TRP A 125 11.47 -1.84 -10.16
N ALA A 126 12.61 -1.51 -9.57
CA ALA A 126 13.39 -2.46 -8.78
C ALA A 126 12.67 -2.89 -7.48
N LEU A 127 11.81 -2.03 -6.92
CA LEU A 127 11.09 -2.27 -5.67
C LEU A 127 9.77 -3.02 -5.87
N LEU A 128 9.14 -2.91 -7.05
CA LEU A 128 7.84 -3.50 -7.36
C LEU A 128 7.74 -5.02 -7.12
N PRO A 129 8.72 -5.86 -7.51
CA PRO A 129 8.64 -7.30 -7.26
C PRO A 129 8.58 -7.65 -5.77
N ALA A 130 9.40 -6.96 -4.97
CA ALA A 130 9.38 -7.11 -3.52
C ALA A 130 8.04 -6.63 -2.95
N LEU A 131 7.48 -5.56 -3.52
CA LEU A 131 6.19 -5.02 -3.11
C LEU A 131 5.03 -6.03 -3.31
N ILE A 132 5.02 -6.72 -4.45
CA ILE A 132 3.97 -7.67 -4.81
C ILE A 132 4.11 -8.98 -4.01
N LYS A 133 5.35 -9.36 -3.62
CA LYS A 133 5.64 -10.59 -2.89
C LYS A 133 4.78 -10.74 -1.62
N GLY A 134 4.62 -9.68 -0.84
CA GLY A 134 3.82 -9.72 0.39
C GLY A 134 2.34 -10.03 0.13
N GLY A 135 1.76 -9.41 -0.90
CA GLY A 135 0.38 -9.68 -1.33
C GLY A 135 0.20 -11.11 -1.85
N TRP A 136 1.16 -11.60 -2.65
CA TRP A 136 1.12 -12.96 -3.19
C TRP A 136 1.21 -14.02 -2.10
N LEU A 137 2.11 -13.86 -1.13
CA LEU A 137 2.23 -14.76 0.03
C LEU A 137 0.95 -14.77 0.89
N ALA A 138 0.31 -13.61 1.06
CA ALA A 138 -0.96 -13.51 1.79
C ALA A 138 -2.09 -14.28 1.08
N GLN A 139 -2.19 -14.16 -0.24
CA GLN A 139 -3.15 -14.92 -1.05
C GLN A 139 -2.90 -16.43 -0.99
N LEU A 140 -1.63 -16.85 -1.08
CA LEU A 140 -1.23 -18.26 -0.91
C LEU A 140 -1.66 -18.82 0.44
N ARG A 141 -1.47 -18.07 1.53
CA ARG A 141 -1.92 -18.48 2.87
C ARG A 141 -3.43 -18.63 2.94
N ASN A 142 -4.17 -17.68 2.36
CA ASN A 142 -5.63 -17.73 2.29
C ASN A 142 -6.12 -18.96 1.51
N LEU A 143 -5.54 -19.24 0.34
CA LEU A 143 -5.86 -20.42 -0.44
C LEU A 143 -5.59 -21.71 0.33
N ARG A 144 -4.43 -21.84 0.98
CA ARG A 144 -4.11 -23.01 1.81
C ARG A 144 -5.11 -23.22 2.93
N TRP A 145 -5.56 -22.14 3.58
CA TRP A 145 -6.60 -22.20 4.60
C TRP A 145 -7.95 -22.64 4.02
N LYS A 146 -8.39 -22.07 2.89
CA LYS A 146 -9.61 -22.49 2.18
C LYS A 146 -9.57 -23.96 1.79
N PHE A 147 -8.43 -24.46 1.29
CA PHE A 147 -8.24 -25.87 0.97
C PHE A 147 -8.30 -26.76 2.21
N ALA A 148 -7.75 -26.31 3.35
CA ALA A 148 -7.86 -27.06 4.61
C ALA A 148 -9.32 -27.15 5.08
N CYS A 149 -10.06 -26.04 5.05
CA CYS A 149 -11.49 -26.02 5.35
C CYS A 149 -12.30 -26.91 4.41
N TRP A 150 -12.02 -26.85 3.10
CA TRP A 150 -12.66 -27.71 2.09
C TRP A 150 -12.39 -29.20 2.34
N ARG A 151 -11.13 -29.57 2.60
CA ARG A 151 -10.77 -30.95 2.97
C ARG A 151 -11.52 -31.42 4.21
N TYR A 152 -11.58 -30.57 5.25
CA TYR A 152 -12.28 -30.91 6.48
C TYR A 152 -13.79 -31.06 6.28
N SER A 153 -14.41 -30.22 5.45
CA SER A 153 -15.82 -30.32 5.09
C SER A 153 -16.15 -31.64 4.37
N ILE A 154 -15.28 -32.09 3.46
CA ILE A 154 -15.45 -33.39 2.76
C ILE A 154 -15.26 -34.58 3.70
N LEU A 155 -14.30 -34.50 4.62
CA LEU A 155 -14.05 -35.57 5.60
C LEU A 155 -15.21 -35.69 6.59
N SER A 156 -15.78 -34.56 7.04
CA SER A 156 -16.93 -34.52 7.93
C SER A 156 -18.20 -35.07 7.27
N SER A 157 -18.46 -34.75 6.00
CA SER A 157 -19.65 -35.27 5.29
C SER A 157 -19.59 -36.78 5.04
N LYS A 158 -18.39 -37.37 4.90
CA LYS A 158 -18.22 -38.82 4.78
C LYS A 158 -18.44 -39.58 6.09
N LEU A 159 -18.16 -38.97 7.24
CA LEU A 159 -18.39 -39.59 8.55
C LEU A 159 -19.89 -39.64 8.91
N VAL A 160 -20.68 -38.65 8.49
CA VAL A 160 -22.14 -38.60 8.74
C VAL A 160 -22.91 -39.63 7.89
N ASN A 161 -22.43 -39.98 6.69
CA ASN A 161 -23.10 -40.95 5.81
C ASN A 161 -22.82 -42.42 6.15
N HIS A 162 -22.00 -42.70 7.17
CA HIS A 162 -21.64 -44.06 7.60
C HIS A 162 -22.15 -44.41 9.02
N GLN A 163 -23.06 -43.61 9.56
CA GLN A 163 -23.91 -43.96 10.72
C GLN A 163 -25.33 -44.25 10.25
#